data_AF-A0AAN1RZW0-F1
#
_entry.id   AF-A0AAN1RZW0-F1
#
_cell.length_a   1.000
_cell.length_b   1.000
_cell.length_c   1.000
_cell.angle_alpha   90.00
_cell.angle_beta   90.00
_cell.angle_gamma   90.00
#
_symmetry.space_group_name_H-M   'P 1'
#
loop_
_entity.id
_entity.type
_entity.pdbx_description
1 polymer ?
#
loop_
_entity_poly.entity_id
_entity_poly.type
_entity_poly.pdbx_seq_one_letter_code
_entity_poly.pdbx_strand_id
1 'polypeptide(L)'
;MQTDRELLELAARAAGLNIFWNERLECGETWLDGDKIKRFWQPHRDDGDALRLRNALQATIIDEGDQVYVEIARYPAGAVVRELYERDLPGGFSSQPSVDAATRRAIVRAAAEIGAKMQGK
;
A
#
# COMPACT_ATOMS: atom_id res chain seq x y z
N MET A 1 14.15 7.46 7.01
CA MET A 1 13.75 6.45 6.01
C MET A 1 12.81 5.50 6.74
N GLN A 2 11.57 5.30 6.27
CA GLN A 2 10.68 4.33 6.89
C GLN A 2 11.07 2.92 6.43
N THR A 3 11.02 1.96 7.34
CA THR A 3 11.19 0.54 7.04
C THR A 3 9.91 -0.03 6.40
N ASP A 4 10.02 -1.15 5.68
CA ASP A 4 8.85 -1.85 5.12
C ASP A 4 7.82 -2.20 6.21
N ARG A 5 8.30 -2.54 7.42
CA ARG A 5 7.45 -2.75 8.59
C ARG A 5 6.64 -1.52 8.96
N GLU A 6 7.30 -0.38 9.15
CA GLU A 6 6.62 0.88 9.52
C GLU A 6 5.61 1.29 8.44
N LEU A 7 5.97 1.17 7.16
CA LEU A 7 5.06 1.44 6.04
C LEU A 7 3.81 0.56 6.11
N LEU A 8 3.98 -0.74 6.36
CA LEU A 8 2.85 -1.67 6.45
C LEU A 8 1.99 -1.43 7.68
N GLU A 9 2.57 -1.15 8.84
CA GLU A 9 1.82 -0.84 10.07
C GLU A 9 0.98 0.44 9.91
N LEU A 10 1.53 1.47 9.28
CA LEU A 10 0.81 2.70 8.96
C LEU A 10 -0.29 2.47 7.92
N ALA A 11 0.00 1.73 6.85
CA ALA A 11 -0.96 1.40 5.81
C ALA A 11 -2.14 0.58 6.36
N ALA A 12 -1.88 -0.39 7.24
CA ALA A 12 -2.92 -1.18 7.90
C ALA A 12 -3.85 -0.29 8.71
N ARG A 13 -3.29 0.67 9.46
CA ARG A 13 -4.07 1.64 10.24
C ARG A 13 -5.00 2.46 9.36
N ALA A 14 -4.50 2.95 8.22
CA ALA A 14 -5.32 3.70 7.26
C ALA A 14 -6.52 2.88 6.74
N ALA A 15 -6.34 1.57 6.58
CA ALA A 15 -7.39 0.64 6.18
C ALA A 15 -8.27 0.13 7.35
N GLY A 16 -8.01 0.57 8.59
CA GLY A 16 -8.71 0.06 9.77
C GLY A 16 -8.40 -1.40 10.10
N LEU A 17 -7.27 -1.92 9.64
CA LEU A 17 -6.83 -3.29 9.90
C LEU A 17 -5.95 -3.36 11.14
N ASN A 18 -6.22 -4.35 11.98
CA ASN A 18 -5.28 -4.76 13.02
C ASN A 18 -4.37 -5.86 12.44
N ILE A 19 -3.08 -5.57 12.37
CA ILE A 19 -2.05 -6.51 11.92
C ILE A 19 -1.03 -6.75 13.03
N PHE A 20 -0.50 -7.96 13.07
CA PHE A 20 0.72 -8.30 13.80
C PHE A 20 1.87 -8.43 12.82
N TRP A 21 3.06 -7.97 13.20
CA TRP A 21 4.22 -8.14 12.36
C TRP A 21 4.77 -9.56 12.45
N ASN A 22 4.93 -10.23 11.31
CA ASN A 22 5.56 -11.54 11.22
C ASN A 22 7.03 -11.39 10.79
N GLU A 23 7.95 -11.49 11.75
CA GLU A 23 9.40 -11.32 11.49
C GLU A 23 9.96 -12.34 10.50
N ARG A 24 9.39 -13.55 10.42
CA ARG A 24 9.90 -14.61 9.53
C ARG A 24 9.53 -14.36 8.07
N LEU A 25 8.36 -13.80 7.82
CA LEU A 25 7.82 -13.57 6.47
C LEU A 25 7.89 -12.10 6.04
N GLU A 26 8.34 -11.22 6.94
CA GLU A 26 8.44 -9.77 6.74
C GLU A 26 7.12 -9.17 6.25
N CYS A 27 6.02 -9.52 6.92
CA CYS A 27 4.69 -9.10 6.51
C CYS A 27 3.74 -8.82 7.67
N GLY A 28 2.62 -8.17 7.35
CA GLY A 28 1.47 -8.13 8.24
C GLY A 28 0.81 -9.50 8.35
N GLU A 29 0.29 -9.80 9.52
CA GLU A 29 -0.51 -10.98 9.82
C GLU A 29 -1.84 -10.50 10.39
N THR A 30 -2.94 -10.97 9.82
CA THR A 30 -4.28 -10.62 10.28
C THR A 30 -5.17 -11.85 10.26
N TRP A 31 -6.34 -11.70 10.87
CA TRP A 31 -7.31 -12.76 11.01
C TRP A 31 -8.57 -12.43 10.21
N LEU A 32 -9.08 -13.44 9.49
CA LEU A 32 -10.35 -13.39 8.77
C LEU A 32 -11.36 -14.35 9.40
N ASP A 33 -12.64 -14.11 9.12
CA ASP A 33 -13.76 -14.94 9.55
C ASP A 33 -13.81 -15.19 11.07
N GLY A 34 -13.67 -14.12 11.85
CA GLY A 34 -13.72 -14.17 13.33
C GLY A 34 -12.62 -15.05 13.91
N ASP A 35 -11.37 -14.78 13.54
CA ASP A 35 -10.16 -15.44 14.07
C ASP A 35 -9.95 -16.91 13.68
N LYS A 36 -10.67 -17.39 12.65
CA LYS A 36 -10.53 -18.77 12.16
C LYS A 36 -9.48 -18.94 11.08
N ILE A 37 -9.24 -17.89 10.30
CA ILE A 37 -8.35 -17.97 9.14
C ILE A 37 -7.22 -16.96 9.30
N LYS A 38 -6.01 -17.47 9.49
CA LYS A 38 -4.80 -16.67 9.48
C LYS A 38 -4.47 -16.27 8.05
N ARG A 39 -4.29 -14.98 7.81
CA ARG A 39 -3.92 -14.40 6.53
C ARG A 39 -2.66 -13.57 6.67
N PHE A 40 -1.71 -13.79 5.76
CA PHE A 40 -0.57 -12.89 5.57
C PHE A 40 -0.99 -11.75 4.65
N TRP A 41 -0.74 -10.53 5.09
CA TRP A 41 -1.09 -9.30 4.40
C TRP A 41 0.18 -8.62 3.90
N GLN A 42 0.35 -8.58 2.58
CA GLN A 42 1.58 -8.18 1.89
C GLN A 42 1.30 -7.22 0.73
N PRO A 43 0.64 -6.06 0.93
CA PRO A 43 0.30 -5.16 -0.17
C PRO A 43 1.51 -4.61 -0.95
N HIS A 44 2.73 -4.75 -0.45
CA HIS A 44 3.97 -4.40 -1.16
C HIS A 44 4.44 -5.50 -2.15
N ARG A 45 4.02 -6.75 -1.95
CA ARG A 45 4.40 -7.94 -2.77
C ARG A 45 3.22 -8.65 -3.44
N ASP A 46 2.00 -8.51 -2.90
CA ASP A 46 0.77 -9.16 -3.37
C ASP A 46 -0.21 -8.14 -3.95
N ASP A 47 -0.62 -8.34 -5.21
CA ASP A 47 -1.51 -7.43 -5.94
C ASP A 47 -2.92 -7.41 -5.37
N GLY A 48 -3.39 -8.54 -4.86
CA GLY A 48 -4.72 -8.64 -4.25
C GLY A 48 -4.82 -7.82 -2.97
N ASP A 49 -3.80 -7.84 -2.14
CA ASP A 49 -3.72 -7.02 -0.92
C ASP A 49 -3.61 -5.54 -1.26
N ALA A 50 -2.79 -5.19 -2.25
CA ALA A 50 -2.66 -3.81 -2.72
C ALA A 50 -3.99 -3.27 -3.27
N LEU A 51 -4.71 -4.06 -4.07
CA LEU A 51 -6.00 -3.67 -4.64
C LEU A 51 -7.07 -3.51 -3.54
N ARG A 52 -7.10 -4.42 -2.56
CA ARG A 52 -8.02 -4.30 -1.41
C ARG A 52 -7.69 -3.07 -0.57
N LEU A 53 -6.41 -2.79 -0.33
CA LEU A 53 -5.95 -1.58 0.36
C LEU A 53 -6.39 -0.31 -0.38
N ARG A 54 -6.18 -0.26 -1.70
CA ARG A 54 -6.66 0.83 -2.57
C ARG A 54 -8.17 1.02 -2.42
N ASN A 55 -8.94 -0.06 -2.45
CA ASN A 55 -10.40 0.00 -2.35
C ASN A 55 -10.86 0.48 -0.97
N ALA A 56 -10.22 0.02 0.10
CA ALA A 56 -10.50 0.46 1.47
C ALA A 56 -10.29 1.97 1.63
N LEU A 57 -9.29 2.52 0.94
CA LEU A 57 -8.99 3.95 0.94
C LEU A 57 -9.76 4.76 -0.12
N GLN A 58 -10.53 4.10 -0.99
CA GLN A 58 -11.18 4.71 -2.15
C GLN A 58 -10.20 5.55 -2.99
N ALA A 59 -8.98 5.06 -3.16
CA ALA A 59 -7.94 5.77 -3.92
C ALA A 59 -8.15 5.64 -5.44
N THR A 60 -7.72 6.64 -6.18
CA THR A 60 -7.62 6.62 -7.64
C THR A 60 -6.18 6.31 -8.01
N ILE A 61 -5.97 5.38 -8.94
CA ILE A 61 -4.66 5.12 -9.55
C ILE A 61 -4.63 5.85 -10.88
N ILE A 62 -3.60 6.65 -11.10
CA ILE A 62 -3.39 7.36 -12.36
C ILE A 62 -2.08 6.89 -12.96
N ASP A 63 -2.14 6.52 -14.24
CA ASP A 63 -1.06 5.95 -15.02
C ASP A 63 -0.77 6.91 -16.18
N GLU A 64 0.42 7.52 -16.16
CA GLU A 64 0.88 8.47 -17.18
C GLU A 64 1.91 7.85 -18.14
N GLY A 65 2.07 6.52 -18.11
CA GLY A 65 2.90 5.78 -19.06
C GLY A 65 4.34 5.56 -18.60
N ASP A 66 5.04 6.59 -18.12
CA ASP A 66 6.38 6.48 -17.51
C ASP A 66 6.33 6.56 -15.98
N GLN A 67 5.20 7.01 -15.42
CA GLN A 67 4.98 7.22 -14.00
C GLN A 67 3.61 6.69 -13.57
N VAL A 68 3.51 6.29 -12.31
CA VAL A 68 2.24 5.99 -11.63
C VAL A 68 2.14 6.84 -10.38
N TYR A 69 0.94 7.38 -10.12
CA TYR A 69 0.61 7.96 -8.83
C TYR A 69 -0.76 7.52 -8.30
N VAL A 70 -0.87 7.54 -6.97
CA VAL A 70 -2.11 7.24 -6.24
C VAL A 70 -2.62 8.51 -5.60
N GLU A 71 -3.89 8.83 -5.82
CA GLU A 71 -4.58 9.99 -5.26
C GLU A 71 -5.75 9.55 -4.36
N ILE A 72 -5.86 10.12 -3.15
CA ILE A 72 -6.95 9.82 -2.21
C ILE A 72 -7.72 11.11 -1.91
N ALA A 73 -8.91 11.27 -2.50
CA ALA A 73 -9.64 12.53 -2.47
C ALA A 73 -10.52 12.76 -1.22
N ARG A 74 -10.48 11.89 -0.20
CA ARG A 74 -11.49 11.90 0.89
C ARG A 74 -10.99 11.61 2.32
N TYR A 75 -9.71 11.75 2.62
CA TYR A 75 -9.26 11.72 4.04
C TYR A 75 -9.55 13.08 4.71
N PRO A 76 -9.85 13.18 6.04
CA PRO A 76 -10.76 14.18 6.66
C PRO A 76 -10.39 15.68 6.57
N ALA A 77 -9.44 16.07 5.72
CA ALA A 77 -9.00 17.44 5.51
C ALA A 77 -8.86 17.82 4.02
N GLY A 78 -9.37 17.03 3.06
CA GLY A 78 -9.19 17.31 1.63
C GLY A 78 -7.73 17.19 1.17
N ALA A 79 -6.91 16.43 1.91
CA ALA A 79 -5.51 16.24 1.62
C ALA A 79 -5.35 15.23 0.47
N VAL A 80 -4.80 15.71 -0.65
CA VAL A 80 -4.34 14.88 -1.75
C VAL A 80 -2.98 14.30 -1.37
N VAL A 81 -2.93 13.01 -1.07
CA VAL A 81 -1.66 12.27 -1.04
C VAL A 81 -1.37 11.84 -2.47
N ARG A 82 -0.18 12.19 -2.98
CA ARG A 82 0.31 11.76 -4.30
C ARG A 82 1.68 11.14 -4.11
N GLU A 83 1.78 9.85 -4.43
CA GLU A 83 3.03 9.11 -4.40
C GLU A 83 3.43 8.75 -5.81
N LEU A 84 4.49 9.37 -6.31
CA LEU A 84 5.01 9.16 -7.65
C LEU A 84 6.06 8.05 -7.63
N TYR A 85 5.94 7.12 -8.58
CA TYR A 85 6.94 6.09 -8.77
C TYR A 85 7.29 5.95 -10.25
N GLU A 86 8.56 6.15 -10.57
CA GLU A 86 9.10 6.00 -11.93
C GLU A 86 9.08 4.52 -12.33
N ARG A 87 8.72 4.27 -13.60
CA ARG A 87 8.86 2.94 -14.20
C ARG A 87 10.31 2.74 -14.58
N ASP A 88 10.91 1.66 -14.09
CA ASP A 88 12.18 1.18 -14.62
C ASP A 88 11.87 0.56 -16.00
N LEU A 89 12.09 1.33 -17.07
CA LEU A 89 11.91 0.90 -18.47
C LEU A 89 13.18 0.35 -19.17
N PRO A 90 14.28 -0.11 -18.52
CA PRO A 90 15.39 -0.67 -19.28
C PRO A 90 15.09 -2.13 -19.67
N GLY A 91 14.80 -2.34 -20.96
CA GLY A 91 14.98 -3.63 -21.61
C GLY A 91 13.76 -4.54 -21.76
N GLY A 92 12.66 -4.02 -22.32
CA GLY A 92 11.54 -4.86 -22.80
C GLY A 92 10.81 -5.65 -21.70
N PHE A 93 9.80 -6.43 -22.10
CA PHE A 93 8.85 -7.13 -21.21
C PHE A 93 9.46 -8.16 -20.24
N SER A 94 10.78 -8.35 -20.23
CA SER A 94 11.47 -9.44 -19.52
C SER A 94 12.19 -9.06 -18.22
N SER A 95 12.31 -7.77 -17.87
CA SER A 95 12.74 -7.30 -16.55
C SER A 95 11.53 -6.77 -15.78
N GLN A 96 10.68 -7.67 -15.29
CA GLN A 96 9.45 -7.34 -14.53
C GLN A 96 9.72 -7.11 -13.03
N PRO A 97 10.25 -5.95 -12.67
CA PRO A 97 9.68 -5.18 -11.56
C PRO A 97 8.62 -4.16 -12.05
N SER A 98 8.01 -4.40 -13.22
CA SER A 98 7.77 -3.43 -14.30
C SER A 98 6.75 -2.32 -14.10
N VAL A 99 5.58 -2.56 -13.51
CA VAL A 99 4.56 -1.52 -13.27
C VAL A 99 3.77 -1.84 -12.02
N ASP A 100 3.49 -3.12 -11.83
CA ASP A 100 2.74 -3.61 -10.68
C ASP A 100 3.47 -3.31 -9.37
N ALA A 101 4.80 -3.50 -9.32
CA ALA A 101 5.59 -3.17 -8.13
C ALA A 101 5.60 -1.67 -7.83
N ALA A 102 5.69 -0.82 -8.86
CA ALA A 102 5.59 0.63 -8.72
C ALA A 102 4.21 1.04 -8.17
N THR A 103 3.15 0.46 -8.73
CA THR A 103 1.76 0.68 -8.32
C THR A 103 1.52 0.24 -6.87
N ARG A 104 1.96 -0.97 -6.50
CA ARG A 104 1.88 -1.47 -5.11
C ARG A 104 2.58 -0.54 -4.14
N ARG A 105 3.79 -0.08 -4.47
CA ARG A 105 4.55 0.86 -3.63
C ARG A 105 3.84 2.20 -3.49
N ALA A 106 3.31 2.76 -4.57
CA ALA A 106 2.54 4.01 -4.51
C ALA A 106 1.31 3.87 -3.62
N ILE A 107 0.58 2.75 -3.71
CA ILE A 107 -0.58 2.46 -2.84
C ILE A 107 -0.15 2.37 -1.37
N VAL A 108 0.89 1.58 -1.06
CA VAL A 108 1.35 1.36 0.32
C VAL A 108 1.85 2.67 0.94
N ARG A 109 2.61 3.47 0.20
CA ARG A 109 3.11 4.77 0.69
C ARG A 109 1.97 5.75 0.92
N ALA A 110 1.01 5.83 -0.01
CA ALA A 110 -0.13 6.72 0.14
C ALA A 110 -0.98 6.33 1.37
N ALA A 111 -1.17 5.03 1.58
CA ALA A 111 -1.83 4.50 2.76
C ALA A 111 -1.04 4.80 4.05
N ALA A 112 0.28 4.63 4.03
CA ALA A 112 1.13 4.91 5.19
C ALA A 112 1.08 6.39 5.60
N GLU A 113 1.12 7.30 4.64
CA GLU A 113 1.01 8.74 4.87
C GLU A 113 -0.33 9.11 5.55
N ILE A 114 -1.43 8.45 5.15
CA ILE A 114 -2.72 8.59 5.83
C ILE A 114 -2.66 8.03 7.25
N GLY A 115 -2.14 6.82 7.42
CA GLY A 115 -2.03 6.18 8.72
C GLY A 115 -1.17 6.96 9.71
N ALA A 116 -0.15 7.67 9.22
CA ALA A 116 0.68 8.57 10.03
C ALA A 116 -0.14 9.77 10.53
N LYS A 117 -0.95 10.39 9.66
CA LYS A 117 -1.82 11.54 10.00
C LYS A 117 -2.93 11.19 10.99
N MET A 118 -3.31 9.92 11.11
CA MET A 118 -4.28 9.46 12.12
C MET A 118 -3.76 9.53 13.56
N GLN A 119 -2.45 9.57 13.80
CA GLN A 119 -1.88 9.63 15.16
C GLN A 119 -1.98 11.02 15.81
N GLY A 120 -2.46 12.03 15.08
CA GLY A 120 -2.49 13.44 15.52
C GLY A 120 -3.80 13.93 16.14
N LYS A 121 -4.63 13.08 16.74
CA LYS A 121 -5.85 13.48 17.47
C LYS A 121 -5.98 12.78 18.81
#